data_AF-A0A6J6R5S6-F1
#
_entry.id   AF-A0A6J6R5S6-F1
#
_cell.length_a   1.000
_cell.length_b   1.000
_cell.length_c   1.000
_cell.angle_alpha   90.00
_cell.angle_beta   90.00
_cell.angle_gamma   90.00
#
_symmetry.space_group_name_H-M   'P 1'
#
loop_
_entity.id
_entity.type
_entity.pdbx_description
1 polymer ?
#
loop_
_entity_poly.entity_id
_entity_poly.type
_entity_poly.pdbx_seq_one_letter_code
_entity_poly.pdbx_strand_id
1 'polypeptide(L)'
;MERRLRLVGRRLAKVREELRITDEHLLHFADITDDSRIRAMVSETPQADEDHREAERTSTALSKHRLELVVTIEKLEREQDELLDDMSAQRR
;
A
#
# COMPACT_ATOMS: atom_id res chain seq x y z
N MET A 1 20.75 10.89 18.14
CA MET A 1 19.92 11.15 16.94
C MET A 1 20.20 10.16 15.81
N GLU A 2 21.47 9.90 15.46
CA GLU A 2 21.82 8.93 14.39
C GLU A 2 21.21 7.53 14.50
N ARG A 3 21.12 6.95 15.71
CA ARG A 3 20.47 5.64 15.92
C ARG A 3 18.97 5.69 15.56
N ARG A 4 18.29 6.79 15.88
CA ARG A 4 16.87 7.01 15.57
C ARG A 4 16.67 7.22 14.07
N LEU A 5 17.52 8.04 13.44
CA LEU A 5 17.53 8.23 11.99
C LEU A 5 17.70 6.90 11.22
N ARG A 6 18.63 6.05 11.66
CA ARG A 6 18.80 4.69 11.09
C ARG A 6 17.57 3.79 11.27
N LEU A 7 16.86 3.94 12.39
CA LEU A 7 15.62 3.19 12.64
C LEU A 7 14.49 3.66 11.72
N VAL A 8 14.30 4.96 11.60
CA VAL A 8 13.31 5.58 10.68
C VAL A 8 13.58 5.13 9.25
N GLY A 9 14.84 5.21 8.79
CA GLY A 9 15.21 4.76 7.44
C GLY A 9 14.91 3.28 7.17
N ARG A 10 15.19 2.38 8.13
CA ARG A 10 14.83 0.95 7.99
C ARG A 10 13.32 0.74 7.93
N ARG A 11 12.56 1.47 8.75
CA ARG A 11 11.10 1.40 8.74
C ARG A 11 10.53 1.92 7.44
N LEU A 12 11.05 3.03 6.92
CA LEU A 12 10.66 3.61 5.65
C LEU A 12 10.89 2.63 4.49
N ALA A 13 12.06 1.98 4.44
CA ALA A 13 12.35 0.96 3.44
C ALA A 13 11.35 -0.21 3.49
N LYS A 14 11.00 -0.68 4.70
CA LYS A 14 10.02 -1.76 4.87
C LYS A 14 8.63 -1.35 4.38
N VAL A 15 8.14 -0.18 4.78
CA VAL A 15 6.78 0.28 4.42
C VAL A 15 6.68 0.59 2.92
N ARG A 16 7.75 1.10 2.28
CA ARG A 16 7.80 1.29 0.83
C ARG A 16 7.76 -0.02 0.06
N GLU A 17 8.44 -1.06 0.54
CA GLU A 17 8.36 -2.39 -0.08
C GLU A 17 6.96 -2.99 0.09
N GLU A 18 6.36 -2.84 1.27
CA GLU A 18 4.98 -3.27 1.50
C GLU A 18 3.97 -2.54 0.59
N LEU A 19 4.17 -1.24 0.35
CA LEU A 19 3.37 -0.46 -0.58
C LEU A 19 3.55 -0.98 -2.02
N ARG A 20 4.78 -1.27 -2.44
CA ARG A 20 5.07 -1.82 -3.77
C ARG A 20 4.34 -3.14 -4.01
N ILE A 21 4.38 -4.04 -3.03
CA ILE A 21 3.68 -5.34 -3.10
C ILE A 21 2.16 -5.13 -3.13
N THR A 22 1.64 -4.21 -2.32
CA THR A 22 0.21 -3.88 -2.30
C THR A 22 -0.26 -3.31 -3.63
N ASP A 23 0.53 -2.43 -4.25
CA ASP A 23 0.26 -1.87 -5.59
C ASP A 23 0.27 -2.97 -6.67
N GLU A 24 1.21 -3.92 -6.59
CA GLU A 24 1.27 -5.08 -7.48
C GLU A 24 0.02 -5.96 -7.35
N HIS A 25 -0.42 -6.24 -6.13
CA HIS A 25 -1.66 -6.99 -5.89
C HIS A 25 -2.89 -6.25 -6.44
N LEU A 26 -2.99 -4.93 -6.22
CA LEU A 26 -4.11 -4.13 -6.72
C LEU A 26 -4.18 -4.13 -8.25
N LEU A 27 -3.04 -4.01 -8.93
CA LEU A 27 -2.97 -4.13 -10.39
C LEU A 27 -3.44 -5.50 -10.87
N HIS A 28 -2.96 -6.57 -10.23
CA HIS A 28 -3.35 -7.94 -10.58
C HIS A 28 -4.86 -8.19 -10.37
N PHE A 29 -5.44 -7.69 -9.28
CA PHE A 29 -6.87 -7.82 -9.03
C PHE A 29 -7.71 -7.00 -10.02
N ALA A 30 -7.24 -5.83 -10.45
CA ALA A 30 -7.93 -5.04 -11.49
C ALA A 30 -8.02 -5.84 -12.81
N ASP A 31 -6.92 -6.44 -13.24
CA ASP A 31 -6.87 -7.26 -14.46
C ASP A 31 -7.80 -8.50 -14.38
N ILE A 32 -7.85 -9.17 -13.22
CA ILE A 32 -8.74 -10.33 -13.01
C ILE A 32 -10.21 -9.91 -12.97
N THR A 33 -10.52 -8.77 -12.37
CA THR A 33 -11.91 -8.31 -12.21
C THR A 33 -12.51 -7.96 -13.57
N ASP A 34 -11.73 -7.34 -14.47
CA ASP A 34 -12.15 -7.06 -15.85
C ASP A 34 -12.41 -8.35 -16.63
N ASP A 35 -11.54 -9.36 -16.52
CA ASP A 35 -11.72 -10.65 -17.19
C ASP A 35 -12.91 -11.46 -16.62
N SER A 36 -13.08 -11.45 -15.30
CA SER A 36 -14.18 -12.13 -14.61
C SER A 36 -15.52 -11.47 -14.91
N ARG A 37 -15.58 -10.13 -15.01
CA ARG A 37 -16.78 -9.39 -15.41
C ARG A 37 -17.23 -9.78 -16.82
N ILE A 38 -16.30 -9.95 -17.75
CA ILE A 38 -16.60 -10.43 -19.11
C ILE A 38 -17.20 -11.84 -19.07
N ARG A 39 -16.68 -12.75 -18.24
CA ARG A 39 -17.20 -14.12 -18.11
C ARG A 39 -18.54 -14.20 -17.39
N ALA A 40 -18.76 -13.39 -16.35
CA ALA A 40 -20.01 -13.35 -15.60
C ALA A 40 -21.18 -12.86 -16.47
N MET A 41 -20.94 -11.86 -17.35
CA MET A 41 -21.92 -11.43 -18.36
C MET A 41 -22.30 -12.54 -19.35
N VAL A 42 -21.43 -13.53 -19.55
CA VAL A 42 -21.64 -14.65 -20.49
C VAL A 42 -22.27 -15.87 -19.80
N SER A 43 -22.13 -16.01 -18.48
CA SER A 43 -22.42 -17.28 -17.79
C SER A 43 -23.67 -17.27 -16.89
N GLU A 44 -24.23 -16.11 -16.50
CA GLU A 44 -25.45 -16.00 -15.65
C GLU A 44 -25.53 -17.04 -14.49
N THR A 45 -24.41 -17.33 -13.81
CA THR A 45 -24.40 -18.31 -12.70
C THR A 45 -24.26 -17.62 -11.34
N PRO A 46 -25.05 -18.01 -10.32
CA PRO A 46 -24.97 -17.45 -8.96
C PRO A 46 -23.59 -17.53 -8.29
N GLN A 47 -22.76 -18.50 -8.67
CA GLN A 47 -21.39 -18.64 -8.14
C GLN A 47 -20.48 -17.48 -8.60
N ALA A 48 -20.60 -17.04 -9.85
CA ALA A 48 -19.79 -15.94 -10.39
C ALA A 48 -20.09 -14.61 -9.68
N ASP A 49 -21.32 -14.42 -9.19
CA ASP A 49 -21.72 -13.24 -8.42
C ASP A 49 -21.10 -13.21 -7.01
N GLU A 50 -20.92 -14.38 -6.37
CA GLU A 50 -20.32 -14.46 -5.03
C GLU A 50 -18.81 -14.21 -5.08
N ASP A 51 -18.11 -14.84 -6.02
CA ASP A 51 -16.68 -14.65 -6.26
C ASP A 51 -16.37 -13.18 -6.62
N HIS A 52 -17.25 -12.53 -7.39
CA HIS A 52 -17.12 -11.11 -7.72
C HIS A 52 -17.22 -10.21 -6.49
N ARG A 53 -18.20 -10.44 -5.60
CA ARG A 53 -18.35 -9.67 -4.36
C ARG A 53 -17.17 -9.85 -3.40
N GLU A 54 -16.59 -11.04 -3.34
CA GLU A 54 -15.40 -11.29 -2.54
C GLU A 54 -14.17 -10.55 -3.09
N ALA A 55 -13.99 -10.57 -4.42
CA ALA A 55 -12.94 -9.81 -5.09
C ALA A 55 -13.09 -8.29 -4.86
N GLU A 56 -14.32 -7.74 -4.97
CA GLU A 56 -14.59 -6.33 -4.69
C GLU A 56 -14.25 -5.93 -3.24
N ARG A 57 -14.63 -6.76 -2.27
CA ARG A 57 -14.31 -6.52 -0.85
C ARG A 57 -12.81 -6.53 -0.61
N THR A 58 -12.10 -7.49 -1.21
CA THR A 58 -10.64 -7.62 -1.10
C THR A 58 -9.93 -6.42 -1.73
N SER A 59 -10.35 -6.00 -2.92
CA SER A 59 -9.82 -4.81 -3.61
C SER A 59 -10.03 -3.53 -2.78
N THR A 60 -11.21 -3.39 -2.17
CA THR A 60 -11.51 -2.26 -1.28
C THR A 60 -10.61 -2.26 -0.04
N ALA A 61 -10.39 -3.43 0.58
CA ALA A 61 -9.50 -3.56 1.74
C ALA A 61 -8.04 -3.24 1.39
N LEU A 62 -7.54 -3.74 0.25
CA LEU A 62 -6.20 -3.45 -0.25
C LEU A 62 -6.01 -1.97 -0.57
N SER A 63 -7.03 -1.32 -1.16
CA SER A 63 -7.00 0.11 -1.45
C SER A 63 -6.93 0.95 -0.17
N LYS A 64 -7.66 0.54 0.88
CA LYS A 64 -7.56 1.20 2.20
C LYS A 64 -6.18 1.00 2.82
N HIS A 65 -5.65 -0.23 2.79
CA HIS A 65 -4.31 -0.55 3.30
C HIS A 65 -3.23 0.29 2.59
N ARG A 66 -3.32 0.41 1.26
CA ARG A 66 -2.46 1.26 0.45
C ARG A 66 -2.44 2.71 0.95
N LEU A 67 -3.60 3.30 1.23
CA LEU A 67 -3.69 4.66 1.77
C LEU A 67 -3.02 4.77 3.15
N GLU A 68 -3.21 3.78 4.02
CA GLU A 68 -2.57 3.75 5.33
C GLU A 68 -1.04 3.66 5.24
N LEU A 69 -0.51 2.89 4.28
CA LEU A 69 0.92 2.81 4.00
C LEU A 69 1.48 4.15 3.50
N VAL A 70 0.79 4.81 2.57
CA VAL A 70 1.19 6.14 2.06
C VAL A 70 1.24 7.17 3.20
N VAL A 71 0.19 7.24 4.02
CA VAL A 71 0.16 8.13 5.20
C VAL A 71 1.29 7.81 6.18
N THR A 72 1.63 6.54 6.34
CA THR A 72 2.74 6.11 7.21
C THR A 72 4.09 6.54 6.65
N ILE A 73 4.29 6.44 5.34
CA ILE A 73 5.51 6.90 4.65
C ILE A 73 5.68 8.41 4.87
N GLU A 74 4.64 9.21 4.61
CA GLU A 74 4.71 10.67 4.79
C GLU A 74 5.07 11.08 6.22
N LYS A 75 4.56 10.35 7.23
CA LYS A 75 4.90 10.61 8.63
C LYS A 75 6.36 10.28 8.94
N LEU A 76 6.87 9.17 8.40
CA LEU A 76 8.26 8.75 8.60
C LEU A 76 9.24 9.66 7.87
N GLU A 77 8.87 10.17 6.69
CA GLU A 77 9.66 11.16 5.95
C GLU A 77 9.76 12.47 6.72
N ARG A 78 8.64 13.00 7.25
CA ARG A 78 8.67 14.19 8.12
C ARG A 78 9.55 13.97 9.36
N GLU A 79 9.42 12.82 10.03
CA GLU A 79 10.28 12.50 11.18
C GLU A 79 11.76 12.41 10.78
N GLN A 80 12.05 11.88 9.59
CA GLN A 80 13.42 11.83 9.07
C GLN A 80 13.99 13.23 8.83
N ASP A 81 13.22 14.11 8.20
CA ASP A 81 13.62 15.49 7.91
C ASP A 81 13.89 16.28 9.19
N GLU A 82 12.98 16.21 10.17
CA GLU A 82 13.17 16.84 11.49
C GLU A 82 14.46 16.37 12.17
N LEU A 83 14.76 15.06 12.12
CA LEU A 83 15.99 14.51 12.71
C LEU A 83 17.25 14.96 11.97
N LEU A 84 17.18 15.16 10.65
CA LEU A 84 18.29 15.66 9.84
C LEU A 84 18.55 17.14 10.11
N ASP A 85 17.50 17.93 10.27
CA ASP A 85 17.58 19.36 10.62
C ASP A 85 18.22 19.55 12.00
N ASP A 86 17.75 18.80 13.02
CA ASP A 86 18.32 18.83 14.36
C ASP A 86 19.81 18.47 14.37
N MET A 87 20.20 17.43 13.62
CA MET A 87 21.60 17.03 13.50
C MET A 87 22.46 18.08 12.80
N SER A 88 21.89 18.78 11.81
CA SER A 88 22.57 19.86 11.09
C SER A 88 22.75 21.09 11.98
N ALA A 89 21.76 21.40 12.82
CA ALA A 89 21.82 22.48 13.80
C ALA A 89 22.86 22.21 14.90
N GLN A 90 22.98 20.97 15.39
CA GLN A 90 23.96 20.59 16.42
C GLN A 90 25.42 20.57 15.94
N ARG A 91 25.65 20.52 14.62
CA ARG A 91 27.00 20.50 14.02
C ARG A 91 27.54 21.91 13.70
N ARG A 92 26.72 22.96 13.81
CA ARG A 92 27.11 24.36 13.63
C ARG A 92 27.52 24.97 14.96
#